data_AF-A0A953U8Y8-F1
#
_entry.id   AF-A0A953U8Y8-F1
#
_cell.length_a   1.000
_cell.length_b   1.000
_cell.length_c   1.000
_cell.angle_alpha   90.00
_cell.angle_beta   90.00
_cell.angle_gamma   90.00
#
_symmetry.space_group_name_H-M   'P 1'
#
loop_
_entity.id
_entity.type
_entity.pdbx_description
1 polymer ?
#
loop_
_entity_poly.entity_id
_entity_poly.type
_entity_poly.pdbx_seq_one_letter_code
_entity_poly.pdbx_strand_id
1 'polypeptide(L)'
;MSTRGGSAFGRYSPFAISFAVTSLFFINFCNLIFRCGCRSLWAGADIACNIHAASGHHCPWCSHGISGYAIEMILMCAPQFAISLTRWNWTIRTLAAVAMFPVAGSGIALMFGWIDSYWAP
;
A
#
# COMPACT_ATOMS: atom_id res chain seq x y z
N MET A 1 18.60 27.60 23.16
CA MET A 1 17.35 27.28 22.45
C MET A 1 17.05 25.80 22.67
N SER A 2 15.86 25.52 23.18
CA SER A 2 15.41 24.29 23.85
C SER A 2 15.75 22.97 23.12
N THR A 3 16.38 22.06 23.86
CA THR A 3 16.50 20.63 23.57
C THR A 3 15.11 20.00 23.50
N ARG A 4 14.53 19.90 22.30
CA ARG A 4 13.34 19.08 22.08
C ARG A 4 13.72 17.62 22.27
N GLY A 5 13.50 17.10 23.48
CA GLY A 5 13.24 15.68 23.67
C GLY A 5 12.03 15.32 22.82
N GLY A 6 12.27 14.89 21.58
CA GLY A 6 11.20 14.41 20.72
C GLY A 6 10.61 13.18 21.39
N SER A 7 9.38 13.28 21.88
CA SER A 7 8.63 12.12 22.35
C SER A 7 8.70 11.03 21.27
N ALA A 8 8.92 9.78 21.66
CA ALA A 8 8.94 8.65 20.71
C ALA A 8 7.70 8.68 19.79
N PHE A 9 6.58 9.14 20.34
CA PHE A 9 5.34 9.44 19.63
C PHE A 9 5.50 10.43 18.45
N GLY A 10 6.21 11.55 18.63
CA GLY A 10 6.49 12.51 17.56
C GLY A 10 7.43 11.95 16.49
N ARG A 11 8.29 10.98 16.84
CA ARG A 11 9.23 10.36 15.89
C ARG A 11 8.55 9.33 14.99
N TYR A 12 7.64 8.52 15.52
CA TYR A 12 7.02 7.41 14.78
C TYR A 12 5.63 7.73 14.21
N SER A 13 5.01 8.84 14.62
CA SER A 13 3.69 9.24 14.10
C SER A 13 3.61 9.39 12.57
N PRO A 14 4.62 9.88 11.82
CA PRO A 14 4.52 9.92 10.36
C PRO A 14 4.32 8.54 9.74
N PHE A 15 5.04 7.53 10.26
CA PHE A 15 4.92 6.15 9.80
C PHE A 15 3.57 5.55 10.21
N ALA A 16 3.13 5.77 11.46
CA ALA A 16 1.83 5.28 11.90
C ALA A 16 0.68 5.84 11.05
N ILE A 17 0.75 7.12 10.67
CA ILE A 17 -0.23 7.77 9.80
C ILE A 17 -0.17 7.17 8.38
N SER A 18 1.02 7.06 7.77
CA SER A 18 1.14 6.51 6.42
C SER A 18 0.73 5.04 6.33
N PHE A 19 1.07 4.26 7.36
CA PHE A 19 0.68 2.87 7.50
C PHE A 19 -0.85 2.75 7.59
N ALA A 20 -1.50 3.54 8.45
CA ALA A 20 -2.95 3.53 8.56
C ALA A 20 -3.65 3.90 7.25
N VAL A 21 -3.15 4.92 6.52
CA VAL A 21 -3.65 5.28 5.19
C VAL A 21 -3.49 4.10 4.22
N THR A 22 -2.32 3.46 4.21
CA THR A 22 -2.06 2.30 3.35
C THR A 22 -3.04 1.16 3.66
N SER A 23 -3.21 0.78 4.94
CA SER A 23 -4.12 -0.29 5.33
C SER A 23 -5.57 -0.01 4.94
N LEU A 24 -6.04 1.23 5.10
CA LEU A 24 -7.42 1.61 4.78
C LEU A 24 -7.70 1.67 3.28
N PHE A 25 -6.72 2.08 2.48
CA PHE A 25 -6.91 2.35 1.06
C PHE A 25 -6.29 1.32 0.12
N PHE A 26 -5.48 0.38 0.60
CA PHE A 26 -4.83 -0.65 -0.21
C PHE A 26 -5.79 -1.37 -1.15
N ILE A 27 -6.94 -1.83 -0.63
CA ILE A 27 -7.91 -2.59 -1.43
C ILE A 27 -8.65 -1.74 -2.46
N ASN A 28 -8.87 -0.46 -2.17
CA ASN A 28 -9.45 0.49 -3.12
C ASN A 28 -8.46 0.78 -4.25
N PHE A 29 -7.18 0.90 -3.89
CA PHE A 29 -6.09 1.13 -4.82
C PHE A 29 -5.83 -0.07 -5.72
N CYS A 30 -5.96 -1.29 -5.18
CA CYS A 30 -5.97 -2.54 -5.94
C CYS A 30 -7.01 -2.49 -7.08
N ASN A 31 -8.25 -2.17 -6.73
CA ASN A 31 -9.32 -2.04 -7.73
C ASN A 31 -9.07 -0.89 -8.71
N LEU A 32 -8.50 0.23 -8.25
CA LEU A 32 -8.18 1.37 -9.11
C LEU A 32 -7.22 0.98 -10.24
N ILE A 33 -6.18 0.20 -9.92
CA ILE A 33 -5.14 -0.19 -10.89
C ILE A 33 -5.61 -1.33 -11.79
N PHE A 34 -6.09 -2.41 -11.18
CA PHE A 34 -6.38 -3.64 -11.92
C PHE A 34 -7.82 -3.70 -12.44
N ARG A 35 -8.73 -2.88 -11.92
CA ARG A 35 -10.18 -2.98 -12.18
C ARG A 35 -10.73 -4.38 -11.86
N CYS A 36 -10.16 -5.02 -10.84
CA CYS A 36 -10.43 -6.40 -10.47
C CYS A 36 -11.77 -6.62 -9.75
N GLY A 37 -12.48 -5.57 -9.36
CA GLY A 37 -13.77 -5.66 -8.67
C GLY A 37 -13.70 -5.56 -7.15
N CYS A 38 -12.50 -5.44 -6.57
CA CYS A 38 -12.34 -5.19 -5.13
C CYS A 38 -13.08 -3.92 -4.69
N ARG A 39 -13.65 -3.97 -3.49
CA ARG A 39 -14.38 -2.87 -2.84
C ARG A 39 -13.66 -2.43 -1.58
N SER A 40 -14.11 -1.32 -0.99
CA SER A 40 -13.56 -0.86 0.28
C SER A 40 -13.69 -1.94 1.36
N LEU A 41 -12.83 -1.87 2.39
CA LEU A 41 -12.86 -2.80 3.53
C LEU A 41 -14.25 -2.85 4.19
N TRP A 42 -15.00 -1.76 4.13
CA TRP A 42 -16.34 -1.61 4.69
C TRP A 42 -17.47 -2.09 3.77
N ALA A 43 -17.15 -2.46 2.53
CA ALA A 43 -18.11 -2.85 1.50
C ALA A 43 -17.82 -4.26 0.93
N GLY A 44 -17.22 -5.13 1.75
CA GLY A 44 -16.98 -6.53 1.40
C GLY A 44 -15.61 -6.81 0.79
N ALA A 45 -14.67 -5.85 0.81
CA ALA A 45 -13.27 -6.09 0.48
C ALA A 45 -13.07 -6.85 -0.86
N ASP A 46 -12.58 -8.08 -0.82
CA ASP A 46 -12.24 -8.93 -1.95
C ASP A 46 -13.36 -9.91 -2.36
N ILE A 47 -14.53 -9.88 -1.71
CA ILE A 47 -15.67 -10.78 -2.02
C ILE A 47 -16.12 -10.63 -3.49
N ALA A 48 -16.02 -9.42 -4.05
CA ALA A 48 -16.38 -9.14 -5.44
C ALA A 48 -15.17 -9.18 -6.40
N CYS A 49 -14.00 -9.64 -5.94
CA CYS A 49 -12.79 -9.68 -6.76
C CYS A 49 -12.87 -10.77 -7.84
N ASN A 50 -12.24 -10.50 -8.98
CA ASN A 50 -12.12 -11.44 -10.11
C ASN A 50 -11.28 -12.68 -9.79
N ILE A 51 -10.67 -12.78 -8.59
CA ILE A 51 -10.08 -14.02 -8.09
C ILE A 51 -11.13 -15.15 -8.01
N HIS A 52 -12.40 -14.80 -7.81
CA HIS A 52 -13.51 -15.76 -7.72
C HIS A 52 -14.10 -16.13 -9.09
N ALA A 53 -13.62 -15.55 -10.19
CA ALA A 53 -14.09 -15.89 -11.52
C ALA A 53 -13.59 -17.29 -11.93
N ALA A 54 -14.35 -18.00 -12.76
CA ALA A 54 -13.96 -19.35 -13.20
C ALA A 54 -12.83 -19.38 -14.24
N SER A 55 -12.56 -18.25 -14.90
CA SER A 55 -11.54 -18.12 -15.95
C SER A 55 -11.10 -16.66 -16.11
N GLY A 56 -9.99 -16.46 -16.81
CA GLY A 56 -9.37 -15.14 -17.02
C GLY A 56 -8.23 -14.85 -16.05
N HIS A 57 -7.53 -13.73 -16.25
CA HIS A 57 -6.43 -13.33 -15.39
C HIS A 57 -6.95 -12.88 -14.02
N HIS A 58 -6.53 -13.56 -12.96
CA HIS A 58 -6.86 -13.18 -11.59
C HIS A 58 -6.04 -11.97 -11.12
N CYS A 59 -6.62 -11.19 -10.20
CA CYS A 59 -5.95 -10.03 -9.63
C CYS A 59 -4.59 -10.40 -9.03
N PRO A 60 -3.48 -9.76 -9.47
CA PRO A 60 -2.12 -10.13 -9.04
C PRO A 60 -1.86 -9.98 -7.54
N TRP A 61 -2.56 -9.06 -6.88
CA TRP A 61 -2.39 -8.84 -5.43
C TRP A 61 -3.24 -9.80 -4.59
N CYS A 62 -4.43 -10.17 -5.07
CA CYS A 62 -5.31 -11.06 -4.31
C CYS A 62 -5.00 -12.55 -4.57
N SER A 63 -4.55 -12.91 -5.77
CA SER A 63 -4.30 -14.30 -6.20
C SER A 63 -3.26 -15.02 -5.35
N HIS A 64 -2.32 -14.28 -4.78
CA HIS A 64 -1.21 -14.78 -3.97
C HIS A 64 -1.56 -14.95 -2.48
N GLY A 65 -2.82 -14.73 -2.09
CA GLY A 65 -3.31 -14.91 -0.73
C GLY A 65 -2.53 -14.08 0.31
N ILE A 66 -2.31 -14.66 1.49
CA ILE A 66 -1.68 -13.93 2.61
C ILE A 66 -0.20 -13.65 2.39
N SER A 67 0.51 -14.51 1.67
CA SER A 67 1.93 -14.34 1.36
C SER A 67 2.16 -13.18 0.40
N GLY A 68 1.32 -13.05 -0.63
CA GLY A 68 1.32 -11.88 -1.51
C GLY A 68 1.12 -10.62 -0.68
N TYR A 69 -0.02 -10.55 0.01
CA TYR A 69 -0.39 -9.41 0.85
C TYR A 69 0.74 -8.96 1.79
N ALA A 70 1.39 -9.90 2.48
CA ALA A 70 2.50 -9.59 3.37
C ALA A 70 3.70 -8.97 2.63
N ILE A 71 4.07 -9.53 1.47
CA ILE A 71 5.16 -9.02 0.62
C ILE A 71 4.83 -7.61 0.13
N GLU A 72 3.65 -7.37 -0.44
CA GLU A 72 3.29 -6.04 -0.93
C GLU A 72 3.24 -5.01 0.20
N MET A 73 2.67 -5.38 1.36
CA MET A 73 2.65 -4.50 2.53
C MET A 73 4.06 -4.16 3.01
N ILE A 74 4.97 -5.12 3.08
CA ILE A 74 6.37 -4.86 3.45
C ILE A 74 7.02 -3.92 2.44
N LEU A 75 6.86 -4.18 1.14
CA LEU A 75 7.45 -3.37 0.08
C LEU A 75 6.88 -1.94 0.03
N MET A 76 5.60 -1.75 0.34
CA MET A 76 5.01 -0.41 0.46
C MET A 76 5.44 0.30 1.75
N CYS A 77 5.51 -0.42 2.88
CA CYS A 77 5.75 0.18 4.20
C CYS A 77 7.24 0.46 4.46
N ALA A 78 8.16 -0.30 3.87
CA ALA A 78 9.60 -0.09 4.03
C ALA A 78 10.07 1.34 3.64
N PRO A 79 9.72 1.87 2.44
CA PRO A 79 10.08 3.25 2.10
C PRO A 79 9.33 4.29 2.94
N GLN A 80 8.09 4.02 3.36
CA GLN A 80 7.35 4.89 4.27
C GLN A 80 8.07 5.03 5.61
N PHE A 81 8.54 3.91 6.15
CA PHE A 81 9.31 3.87 7.38
C PHE A 81 10.65 4.61 7.21
N ALA A 82 11.38 4.36 6.13
CA ALA A 82 12.64 5.03 5.85
C ALA A 82 12.49 6.57 5.77
N ILE A 83 11.50 7.08 5.01
CA ILE A 83 11.20 8.52 4.92
C ILE A 83 10.80 9.09 6.29
N SER A 84 10.04 8.31 7.06
CA SER A 84 9.64 8.69 8.40
C SER A 84 10.82 8.85 9.35
N LEU A 85 12.02 8.33 9.07
CA LEU A 85 13.21 8.51 9.92
C LEU A 85 14.13 9.66 9.48
N THR A 86 13.79 10.37 8.40
CA THR A 86 14.60 11.50 7.90
C THR A 86 14.62 12.70 8.86
N ARG A 87 15.56 13.63 8.62
CA ARG A 87 15.72 14.86 9.43
C ARG A 87 14.80 16.01 9.00
N TRP A 88 13.90 15.78 8.05
CA TRP A 88 12.93 16.78 7.62
C TRP A 88 11.97 17.15 8.75
N ASN A 89 11.28 18.29 8.61
CA ASN A 89 10.22 18.63 9.56
C ASN A 89 9.08 17.60 9.49
N TRP A 90 8.30 17.52 10.57
CA TRP A 90 7.27 16.50 10.72
C TRP A 90 6.26 16.50 9.57
N THR A 91 5.80 17.67 9.12
CA THR A 91 4.82 17.77 8.04
C THR A 91 5.35 17.21 6.73
N ILE A 92 6.57 17.57 6.33
CA ILE A 92 7.19 17.05 5.10
C ILE A 92 7.37 15.53 5.20
N ARG A 93 7.80 15.01 6.36
CA ARG A 93 7.93 13.56 6.59
C ARG A 93 6.61 12.83 6.43
N THR A 94 5.55 13.33 7.05
CA THR A 94 4.22 12.71 6.98
C THR A 94 3.68 12.75 5.55
N LEU A 95 3.75 13.88 4.86
CA LEU A 95 3.29 13.98 3.47
C LEU A 95 4.09 13.08 2.54
N ALA A 96 5.42 13.07 2.66
CA ALA A 96 6.28 12.22 1.84
C ALA A 96 6.06 10.73 2.14
N ALA A 97 5.89 10.34 3.41
CA ALA A 97 5.57 8.96 3.79
C ALA A 97 4.19 8.54 3.24
N VAL A 98 3.16 9.37 3.34
CA VAL A 98 1.85 9.10 2.73
C VAL A 98 1.95 8.99 1.21
N ALA A 99 2.74 9.86 0.56
CA ALA A 99 2.93 9.82 -0.88
C ALA A 99 3.63 8.54 -1.37
N MET A 100 4.41 7.86 -0.51
CA MET A 100 5.00 6.57 -0.88
C MET A 100 3.96 5.47 -1.07
N PHE A 101 2.75 5.58 -0.52
CA PHE A 101 1.68 4.60 -0.78
C PHE A 101 1.36 4.50 -2.29
N PRO A 102 0.90 5.55 -2.98
CA PRO A 102 0.64 5.46 -4.42
C PRO A 102 1.91 5.27 -5.23
N VAL A 103 3.07 5.82 -4.82
CA VAL A 103 4.32 5.70 -5.58
C VAL A 103 4.89 4.28 -5.56
N ALA A 104 5.16 3.75 -4.37
CA ALA A 104 5.66 2.37 -4.23
C ALA A 104 4.58 1.39 -4.68
N GLY A 105 3.32 1.64 -4.34
CA GLY A 105 2.23 0.76 -4.69
C GLY A 105 2.02 0.64 -6.19
N SER A 106 2.11 1.75 -6.96
CA SER A 106 2.03 1.69 -8.43
C SER A 106 3.19 0.88 -9.01
N GLY A 107 4.42 1.09 -8.51
CA GLY A 107 5.60 0.34 -8.96
C GLY A 107 5.47 -1.17 -8.71
N ILE A 108 5.00 -1.54 -7.52
CA ILE A 108 4.74 -2.94 -7.15
C ILE A 108 3.62 -3.52 -8.03
N ALA A 109 2.54 -2.78 -8.26
CA ALA A 109 1.44 -3.21 -9.12
C ALA A 109 1.91 -3.50 -10.55
N LEU A 110 2.72 -2.60 -11.12
CA LEU A 110 3.28 -2.79 -12.46
C LEU A 110 4.15 -4.04 -12.52
N MET A 111 5.01 -4.25 -11.52
CA MET A 111 5.85 -5.44 -11.41
C MET A 111 5.02 -6.73 -11.37
N PHE A 112 4.05 -6.82 -10.46
CA PHE A 112 3.20 -8.01 -10.30
C PHE A 112 2.31 -8.24 -11.51
N GLY A 113 1.68 -7.19 -12.05
CA GLY A 113 0.83 -7.34 -13.23
C GLY A 113 1.60 -7.74 -14.49
N TRP A 114 2.90 -7.43 -14.58
CA TRP A 114 3.77 -7.97 -15.62
C TRP A 114 4.15 -9.44 -15.37
N ILE A 115 4.54 -9.80 -14.15
CA ILE A 115 4.89 -11.18 -13.78
C ILE A 115 3.71 -12.12 -14.05
N ASP A 116 2.51 -11.70 -13.67
CA ASP A 116 1.28 -12.50 -13.81
C ASP A 116 0.64 -12.38 -15.20
N SER A 117 1.26 -11.58 -16.10
CA SER A 117 0.71 -11.30 -17.43
C SER A 117 -0.74 -10.79 -17.38
N TYR A 118 -1.10 -10.00 -16.37
CA TYR A 118 -2.47 -9.60 -16.10
C TYR A 118 -3.10 -8.77 -17.22
N TRP A 119 -2.27 -7.98 -17.92
CA TRP A 119 -2.68 -7.15 -19.05
C TRP A 119 -2.37 -7.78 -20.41
N ALA A 120 -1.95 -9.05 -20.45
CA ALA A 120 -1.77 -9.75 -21.71
C ALA A 120 -3.14 -10.04 -22.37
N PRO A 121 -3.19 -10.08 -23.71
CA PRO A 121 -4.41 -10.36 -24.47
C PRO A 121 -4.89 -11.81 -24.36
#